data_AF-A0A2E5K0G4-F1
#
_entry.id   AF-A0A2E5K0G4-F1
#
_cell.length_a   1.000
_cell.length_b   1.000
_cell.length_c   1.000
_cell.angle_alpha   90.00
_cell.angle_beta   90.00
_cell.angle_gamma   90.00
#
_symmetry.space_group_name_H-M   'P 1'
#
loop_
_entity.id
_entity.type
_entity.pdbx_description
1 polymer ?
#
loop_
_entity_poly.entity_id
_entity_poly.type
_entity_poly.pdbx_seq_one_letter_code
_entity_poly.pdbx_strand_id
1 'polypeptide(L)'
;MLRFWIFAFGCFLLKGILHSDPLTTADRLDQTIYKGWSYGPDQSNHQINCSQFMVAVIEAELEVKLPRNLRNAINIHPAPPDLNHAILHKARLMRGVQYALVDLMNIADSIEPNNAQPGDFVQYWKKNEQGAWRGHSAIISRVWKDEEGNIRTEIMGAHEPESKTEDFMARKDFGGQGLNLNETGRLVYLARLKQ
;
A
#
# COMPACT_ATOMS: atom_id res chain seq x y z
N MET A 1 -54.71 28.56 -20.84
CA MET A 1 -53.94 27.32 -21.06
C MET A 1 -52.72 27.34 -20.15
N LEU A 2 -52.80 26.62 -19.01
CA LEU A 2 -51.74 26.57 -17.99
C LEU A 2 -50.79 25.42 -18.34
N ARG A 3 -49.52 25.70 -18.62
CA ARG A 3 -48.48 24.68 -18.86
C ARG A 3 -47.83 24.32 -17.53
N PHE A 4 -48.13 23.12 -17.02
CA PHE A 4 -47.42 22.51 -15.91
C PHE A 4 -46.05 22.01 -16.37
N TRP A 5 -44.99 22.57 -15.80
CA TRP A 5 -43.65 22.01 -15.89
C TRP A 5 -43.50 20.94 -14.80
N ILE A 6 -43.52 19.68 -15.21
CA ILE A 6 -43.16 18.56 -14.33
C ILE A 6 -41.63 18.58 -14.22
N PHE A 7 -41.11 19.10 -13.11
CA PHE A 7 -39.75 18.82 -12.69
C PHE A 7 -39.67 17.33 -12.35
N ALA A 8 -39.12 16.53 -13.27
CA ALA A 8 -38.64 15.21 -12.95
C ALA A 8 -37.45 15.37 -11.99
N PHE A 9 -37.73 15.30 -10.69
CA PHE A 9 -36.72 15.11 -9.67
C PHE A 9 -36.10 13.73 -9.93
N GLY A 10 -35.01 13.74 -10.72
CA GLY A 10 -34.19 12.57 -10.94
C GLY A 10 -33.67 12.13 -9.58
N CYS A 11 -34.31 11.10 -9.03
CA CYS A 11 -33.80 10.33 -7.92
C CYS A 11 -32.53 9.64 -8.41
N PHE A 12 -31.40 10.35 -8.39
CA PHE A 12 -30.08 9.72 -8.46
C PHE A 12 -29.95 8.91 -7.18
N LEU A 13 -30.41 7.67 -7.26
CA LEU A 13 -29.97 6.60 -6.39
C LEU A 13 -28.45 6.60 -6.46
N LEU A 14 -27.81 7.24 -5.48
CA LEU A 14 -26.45 6.93 -5.05
C LEU A 14 -26.48 5.44 -4.72
N LYS A 15 -26.28 4.61 -5.76
CA LYS A 15 -25.83 3.24 -5.57
C LYS A 15 -24.59 3.38 -4.71
N GLY A 16 -24.69 2.91 -3.47
CA GLY A 16 -23.58 2.92 -2.52
C GLY A 16 -22.35 2.46 -3.27
N ILE A 17 -21.37 3.35 -3.34
CA ILE A 17 -20.05 3.03 -3.87
C ILE A 17 -19.55 1.98 -2.89
N LEU A 18 -19.74 0.71 -3.24
CA LEU A 18 -18.89 -0.36 -2.76
C LEU A 18 -17.51 0.06 -3.27
N HIS A 19 -16.81 0.88 -2.50
CA HIS A 19 -15.36 0.97 -2.64
C HIS A 19 -14.90 -0.48 -2.49
N SER A 20 -14.35 -1.02 -3.57
CA SER A 20 -13.61 -2.28 -3.51
C SER A 20 -12.62 -2.16 -2.35
N ASP A 21 -12.33 -3.25 -1.65
CA ASP A 21 -11.24 -3.19 -0.68
C ASP A 21 -9.89 -3.00 -1.43
N PRO A 22 -8.87 -2.40 -0.79
CA PRO A 22 -7.59 -2.12 -1.43
C PRO A 22 -6.91 -3.33 -2.07
N LEU A 23 -7.08 -4.54 -1.51
CA LEU A 23 -6.51 -5.75 -2.06
C LEU A 23 -7.18 -6.13 -3.39
N THR A 24 -8.52 -6.05 -3.46
CA THR A 24 -9.26 -6.23 -4.72
C THR A 24 -8.82 -5.22 -5.79
N THR A 25 -8.60 -3.95 -5.43
CA THR A 25 -8.06 -2.97 -6.40
C THR A 25 -6.64 -3.28 -6.82
N ALA A 26 -5.77 -3.73 -5.91
CA ALA A 26 -4.42 -4.14 -6.25
C ALA A 26 -4.41 -5.30 -7.25
N ASP A 27 -5.19 -6.35 -7.01
CA ASP A 27 -5.34 -7.49 -7.92
C ASP A 27 -5.87 -7.05 -9.29
N ARG A 28 -6.84 -6.13 -9.32
CA ARG A 28 -7.35 -5.57 -10.59
C ARG A 28 -6.28 -4.78 -11.35
N LEU A 29 -5.52 -3.93 -10.67
CA LEU A 29 -4.49 -3.09 -11.30
C LEU A 29 -3.35 -3.92 -11.87
N ASP A 30 -2.94 -4.97 -11.15
CA ASP A 30 -2.00 -5.98 -11.62
C ASP A 30 -2.48 -6.62 -12.94
N GLN A 31 -3.69 -7.18 -12.93
CA GLN A 31 -4.23 -7.93 -14.08
C GLN A 31 -4.57 -7.05 -15.30
N THR A 32 -4.64 -5.74 -15.14
CA THR A 32 -5.07 -4.81 -16.20
C THR A 32 -3.97 -3.83 -16.60
N ILE A 33 -3.62 -2.89 -15.73
CA ILE A 33 -2.72 -1.78 -16.05
C ILE A 33 -1.26 -2.21 -16.04
N TYR A 34 -0.87 -3.01 -15.05
CA TYR A 34 0.53 -3.41 -14.83
C TYR A 34 0.87 -4.79 -15.39
N LYS A 35 -0.05 -5.40 -16.13
CA LYS A 35 0.19 -6.67 -16.80
C LYS A 35 1.35 -6.53 -17.78
N GLY A 36 2.40 -7.33 -17.58
CA GLY A 36 3.60 -7.32 -18.41
C GLY A 36 4.57 -6.16 -18.13
N TRP A 37 4.35 -5.38 -17.07
CA TRP A 37 5.33 -4.42 -16.58
C TRP A 37 6.48 -5.12 -15.86
N SER A 38 7.47 -4.36 -15.42
CA SER A 38 8.59 -4.86 -14.62
C SER A 38 8.84 -4.00 -13.38
N TYR A 39 9.65 -4.49 -12.44
CA TYR A 39 10.04 -3.70 -11.28
C TYR A 39 11.02 -2.59 -11.66
N GLY A 40 10.73 -1.37 -11.23
CA GLY A 40 11.62 -0.21 -11.41
C GLY A 40 10.87 1.11 -11.29
N PRO A 41 11.56 2.24 -11.13
CA PRO A 41 10.90 3.53 -10.94
C PRO A 41 10.42 4.20 -12.24
N ASP A 42 10.82 3.69 -13.42
CA ASP A 42 10.61 4.35 -14.70
C ASP A 42 9.32 3.92 -15.42
N GLN A 43 8.26 4.68 -15.18
CA GLN A 43 6.96 4.42 -15.80
C GLN A 43 6.98 4.56 -17.33
N SER A 44 7.92 5.32 -17.92
CA SER A 44 8.02 5.44 -19.39
C SER A 44 8.53 4.15 -20.06
N ASN A 45 9.20 3.30 -19.29
CA ASN A 45 9.69 1.99 -19.69
C ASN A 45 8.81 0.84 -19.15
N HIS A 46 7.54 1.11 -18.84
CA HIS A 46 6.62 0.16 -18.21
C HIS A 46 7.20 -0.47 -16.94
N GLN A 47 7.79 0.37 -16.08
CA GLN A 47 8.26 -0.06 -14.77
C GLN A 47 7.44 0.57 -13.64
N ILE A 48 7.26 -0.18 -12.57
CA ILE A 48 6.70 0.34 -11.33
C ILE A 48 7.36 -0.28 -10.10
N ASN A 49 7.62 0.54 -9.07
CA ASN A 49 8.15 0.07 -7.80
C ASN A 49 7.07 -0.03 -6.71
N CYS A 50 7.43 -0.60 -5.56
CA CYS A 50 6.52 -0.85 -4.44
C CYS A 50 5.70 0.38 -4.03
N SER A 51 6.35 1.53 -3.81
CA SER A 51 5.68 2.75 -3.37
C SER A 51 4.83 3.41 -4.45
N GLN A 52 5.29 3.40 -5.71
CA GLN A 52 4.50 3.89 -6.84
C GLN A 52 3.25 3.05 -7.06
N PHE A 53 3.32 1.74 -6.85
CA PHE A 53 2.16 0.86 -6.92
C PHE A 53 1.15 1.17 -5.81
N MET A 54 1.60 1.48 -4.58
CA MET A 54 0.71 1.95 -3.51
C MET A 54 0.00 3.26 -3.88
N VAL A 55 0.71 4.22 -4.51
CA VAL A 55 0.07 5.43 -5.05
C VAL A 55 -1.03 5.05 -6.04
N ALA A 56 -0.76 4.13 -6.97
CA ALA A 56 -1.74 3.71 -7.98
C ALA A 56 -2.98 3.04 -7.35
N VAL A 57 -2.79 2.18 -6.36
CA VAL A 57 -3.91 1.57 -5.61
C VAL A 57 -4.74 2.65 -4.93
N ILE A 58 -4.11 3.56 -4.17
CA ILE A 58 -4.84 4.61 -3.43
C ILE A 58 -5.59 5.56 -4.37
N GLU A 59 -4.97 5.95 -5.50
CA GLU A 59 -5.64 6.78 -6.49
C GLU A 59 -6.84 6.09 -7.15
N ALA A 60 -6.76 4.78 -7.35
CA ALA A 60 -7.86 4.00 -7.89
C ALA A 60 -8.98 3.81 -6.85
N GLU A 61 -8.64 3.58 -5.58
CA GLU A 61 -9.59 3.46 -4.47
C GLU A 61 -10.36 4.76 -4.23
N LEU A 62 -9.70 5.91 -4.37
CA LEU A 62 -10.31 7.22 -4.15
C LEU A 62 -10.89 7.85 -5.42
N GLU A 63 -10.77 7.16 -6.56
CA GLU A 63 -11.15 7.65 -7.90
C GLU A 63 -10.60 9.06 -8.23
N VAL A 64 -9.46 9.44 -7.63
CA VAL A 64 -8.87 10.78 -7.76
C VAL A 64 -7.36 10.70 -7.82
N LYS A 65 -6.76 11.60 -8.61
CA LYS A 65 -5.30 11.78 -8.63
C LYS A 65 -4.84 12.52 -7.38
N LEU A 66 -3.88 11.93 -6.66
CA LEU A 66 -3.30 12.55 -5.49
C LEU A 66 -2.40 13.73 -5.88
N PRO A 67 -2.43 14.84 -5.12
CA PRO A 67 -1.48 15.93 -5.29
C PRO A 67 -0.05 15.48 -5.01
N ARG A 68 0.92 16.19 -5.60
CA ARG A 68 2.35 15.83 -5.57
C ARG A 68 2.89 15.59 -4.16
N ASN A 69 2.48 16.40 -3.18
CA ASN A 69 2.91 16.26 -1.79
C ASN A 69 2.47 14.92 -1.17
N LEU A 70 1.27 14.43 -1.46
CA LEU A 70 0.77 13.15 -0.95
C LEU A 70 1.47 11.97 -1.62
N ARG A 71 1.65 12.02 -2.95
CA ARG A 71 2.46 11.01 -3.66
C ARG A 71 3.89 10.96 -3.12
N ASN A 72 4.50 12.13 -2.88
CA ASN A 72 5.84 12.22 -2.31
C ASN A 72 5.91 11.63 -0.89
N ALA A 73 4.88 11.81 -0.07
CA ALA A 73 4.83 11.20 1.26
C ALA A 73 4.76 9.66 1.19
N ILE A 74 3.94 9.11 0.29
CA ILE A 74 3.87 7.66 0.04
C ILE A 74 5.21 7.13 -0.47
N ASN A 75 5.83 7.84 -1.41
CA ASN A 75 7.11 7.48 -2.03
C ASN A 75 8.35 7.80 -1.17
N ILE A 76 8.18 8.40 0.01
CA ILE A 76 9.28 8.80 0.89
C ILE A 76 10.28 9.71 0.14
N HIS A 77 9.74 10.71 -0.57
CA HIS A 77 10.49 11.58 -1.46
C HIS A 77 10.41 13.08 -1.09
N PRO A 78 11.53 13.83 -1.11
CA PRO A 78 12.90 13.32 -1.19
C PRO A 78 13.23 12.47 0.04
N ALA A 79 14.10 11.47 -0.14
CA ALA A 79 14.60 10.70 0.99
C ALA A 79 15.42 11.62 1.91
N PRO A 80 15.39 11.40 3.24
CA PRO A 80 16.25 12.12 4.17
C PRO A 80 17.73 11.95 3.82
N PRO A 81 18.58 12.99 4.00
CA PRO A 81 20.03 12.88 3.77
C PRO A 81 20.70 11.77 4.59
N ASP A 82 20.24 11.58 5.83
CA ASP A 82 20.63 10.45 6.69
C ASP A 82 19.42 9.52 6.89
N LEU A 83 19.28 8.57 5.96
CA LEU A 83 18.21 7.58 5.99
C LEU A 83 18.28 6.69 7.23
N ASN A 84 19.48 6.30 7.65
CA ASN A 84 19.66 5.42 8.80
C ASN A 84 19.20 6.10 10.09
N HIS A 85 19.60 7.36 10.30
CA HIS A 85 19.15 8.15 11.45
C HIS A 85 17.63 8.34 11.42
N ALA A 86 17.05 8.66 10.27
CA ALA A 86 15.62 8.87 10.13
C ALA A 86 14.80 7.60 10.47
N ILE A 87 15.26 6.42 10.04
CA ILE A 87 14.61 5.14 10.34
C ILE A 87 14.73 4.82 11.83
N LEU A 88 15.93 4.88 12.41
CA LEU A 88 16.17 4.55 13.83
C LEU A 88 15.39 5.46 14.78
N HIS A 89 15.24 6.73 14.42
CA HIS A 89 14.47 7.71 15.20
C HIS A 89 13.00 7.80 14.77
N LYS A 90 12.53 6.87 13.94
CA LYS A 90 11.13 6.74 13.51
C LYS A 90 10.55 8.07 12.99
N ALA A 91 11.34 8.80 12.19
CA ALA A 91 10.89 10.05 11.59
C ALA A 91 9.56 9.85 10.86
N ARG A 92 8.62 10.79 11.00
CA ARG A 92 7.23 10.62 10.52
C ARG A 92 7.15 10.19 9.06
N LEU A 93 8.02 10.75 8.21
CA LEU A 93 8.10 10.43 6.78
C LEU A 93 8.45 8.95 6.50
N MET A 94 9.18 8.28 7.40
CA MET A 94 9.56 6.87 7.23
C MET A 94 8.38 5.91 7.36
N ARG A 95 7.22 6.39 7.83
CA ARG A 95 5.98 5.60 7.84
C ARG A 95 5.31 5.56 6.47
N GLY A 96 5.82 6.31 5.48
CA GLY A 96 5.46 6.19 4.06
C GLY A 96 3.96 6.26 3.82
N VAL A 97 3.40 5.19 3.25
CA VAL A 97 1.97 5.08 2.97
C VAL A 97 1.09 5.27 4.22
N GLN A 98 1.50 4.78 5.40
CA GLN A 98 0.76 5.04 6.65
C GLN A 98 0.73 6.53 6.96
N TYR A 99 1.88 7.21 6.90
CA TYR A 99 1.95 8.64 7.19
C TYR A 99 1.03 9.45 6.26
N ALA A 100 1.04 9.14 4.97
CA ALA A 100 0.17 9.83 4.02
C ALA A 100 -1.32 9.62 4.34
N LEU A 101 -1.75 8.37 4.51
CA LEU A 101 -3.16 8.03 4.71
C LEU A 101 -3.71 8.50 6.07
N VAL A 102 -2.92 8.32 7.14
CA VAL A 102 -3.35 8.61 8.52
C VAL A 102 -3.17 10.09 8.87
N ASP A 103 -1.98 10.65 8.66
CA ASP A 103 -1.67 11.98 9.18
C ASP A 103 -2.00 13.11 8.19
N LEU A 104 -1.75 12.90 6.89
CA LEU A 104 -1.91 13.96 5.89
C LEU A 104 -3.32 13.99 5.30
N MET A 105 -3.92 12.82 5.11
CA MET A 105 -5.23 12.68 4.49
C MET A 105 -6.34 12.45 5.53
N ASN A 106 -6.01 11.87 6.69
CA ASN A 106 -6.97 11.50 7.74
C ASN A 106 -8.08 10.55 7.27
N ILE A 107 -7.79 9.71 6.27
CA ILE A 107 -8.74 8.74 5.69
C ILE A 107 -8.49 7.30 6.14
N ALA A 108 -7.49 7.09 7.00
CA ALA A 108 -7.14 5.78 7.53
C ALA A 108 -6.86 5.84 9.03
N ASP A 109 -6.95 4.69 9.67
CA ASP A 109 -6.50 4.48 11.04
C ASP A 109 -5.17 3.75 11.06
N SER A 110 -4.31 4.08 12.03
CA SER A 110 -3.11 3.30 12.32
C SER A 110 -3.51 1.98 12.97
N ILE A 111 -2.97 0.87 12.47
CA ILE A 111 -3.32 -0.47 12.94
C ILE A 111 -2.17 -1.08 13.73
N GLU A 112 -2.48 -1.67 14.88
CA GLU A 112 -1.54 -2.49 15.63
C GLU A 112 -1.35 -3.86 14.97
N PRO A 113 -0.15 -4.46 14.99
CA PRO A 113 0.10 -5.77 14.37
C PRO A 113 -0.92 -6.86 14.70
N ASN A 114 -1.39 -6.93 15.94
CA ASN A 114 -2.37 -7.93 16.39
C ASN A 114 -3.78 -7.75 15.79
N ASN A 115 -4.06 -6.58 15.22
CA ASN A 115 -5.34 -6.23 14.60
C ASN A 115 -5.24 -6.20 13.06
N ALA A 116 -4.09 -6.59 12.50
CA ALA A 116 -3.88 -6.61 11.06
C ALA A 116 -4.88 -7.55 10.37
N GLN A 117 -5.34 -7.16 9.17
CA GLN A 117 -6.25 -7.95 8.36
C GLN A 117 -5.94 -7.77 6.86
N PRO A 118 -6.46 -8.66 5.97
CA PRO A 118 -6.36 -8.45 4.54
C PRO A 118 -6.93 -7.09 4.09
N GLY A 119 -6.23 -6.44 3.16
CA GLY A 119 -6.56 -5.09 2.69
C GLY A 119 -5.85 -3.95 3.45
N ASP A 120 -5.21 -4.24 4.59
CA ASP A 120 -4.39 -3.24 5.28
C ASP A 120 -3.14 -2.90 4.47
N PHE A 121 -2.82 -1.61 4.40
CA PHE A 121 -1.55 -1.15 3.86
C PHE A 121 -0.44 -1.39 4.87
N VAL A 122 0.73 -1.83 4.40
CA VAL A 122 1.94 -1.99 5.20
C VAL A 122 3.10 -1.21 4.60
N GLN A 123 3.78 -0.42 5.41
CA GLN A 123 5.14 0.07 5.17
C GLN A 123 6.06 -0.62 6.17
N TYR A 124 7.16 -1.21 5.70
CA TYR A 124 8.16 -1.76 6.59
C TYR A 124 9.59 -1.44 6.17
N TRP A 125 10.51 -1.56 7.13
CA TRP A 125 11.94 -1.41 6.96
C TRP A 125 12.67 -2.60 7.57
N LYS A 126 13.49 -3.28 6.77
CA LYS A 126 14.36 -4.37 7.23
C LYS A 126 15.81 -4.09 6.87
N LYS A 127 16.75 -4.64 7.64
CA LYS A 127 18.16 -4.65 7.24
C LYS A 127 18.40 -5.79 6.25
N ASN A 128 19.23 -5.55 5.24
CA ASN A 128 19.80 -6.61 4.44
C ASN A 128 20.99 -7.27 5.17
N GLU A 129 21.60 -8.28 4.55
CA GLU A 129 22.76 -8.99 5.11
C GLU A 129 23.95 -8.07 5.39
N GLN A 130 24.08 -6.98 4.64
CA GLN A 130 25.13 -5.95 4.81
C GLN A 130 24.74 -4.89 5.87
N GLY A 131 23.61 -5.05 6.57
CA GLY A 131 23.16 -4.15 7.63
C GLY A 131 22.50 -2.86 7.13
N ALA A 132 22.38 -2.65 5.82
CA ALA A 132 21.73 -1.49 5.22
C ALA A 132 20.21 -1.63 5.27
N TRP A 133 19.52 -0.54 5.62
CA TRP A 133 18.07 -0.51 5.62
C TRP A 133 17.49 -0.54 4.20
N ARG A 134 16.45 -1.36 4.02
CA ARG A 134 15.63 -1.46 2.82
C ARG A 134 14.17 -1.29 3.21
N GLY A 135 13.52 -0.31 2.58
CA GLY A 135 12.11 -0.02 2.77
C GLY A 135 11.27 -0.77 1.73
N HIS A 136 10.05 -1.13 2.11
CA HIS A 136 9.09 -1.72 1.19
C HIS A 136 7.66 -1.39 1.63
N SER A 137 6.76 -1.30 0.65
CA SER A 137 5.34 -1.04 0.88
C SER A 137 4.47 -1.98 0.07
N ALA A 138 3.41 -2.49 0.68
CA ALA A 138 2.53 -3.48 0.06
C ALA A 138 1.15 -3.44 0.74
N ILE A 139 0.24 -4.32 0.30
CA ILE A 139 -1.06 -4.56 0.92
C ILE A 139 -1.06 -5.98 1.50
N ILE A 140 -1.59 -6.15 2.71
CA ILE A 140 -1.71 -7.46 3.33
C ILE A 140 -2.77 -8.26 2.56
N SER A 141 -2.40 -9.45 2.09
CA SER A 141 -3.30 -10.34 1.37
C SER A 141 -3.84 -11.47 2.23
N ARG A 142 -3.08 -11.87 3.27
CA ARG A 142 -3.46 -12.90 4.24
C ARG A 142 -2.76 -12.65 5.57
N VAL A 143 -3.44 -13.00 6.67
CA VAL A 143 -2.89 -12.95 8.04
C VAL A 143 -3.06 -14.32 8.70
N TRP A 144 -2.05 -14.77 9.45
CA TRP A 144 -2.12 -15.96 10.29
C TRP A 144 -1.24 -15.80 11.54
N LYS A 145 -1.38 -16.74 12.49
CA LYS A 145 -0.44 -16.89 13.61
C LYS A 145 0.44 -18.11 13.36
N ASP A 146 1.75 -18.00 13.59
CA ASP A 146 2.63 -19.17 13.64
C ASP A 146 2.49 -19.94 14.96
N GLU A 147 3.23 -21.03 15.11
CA GLU A 147 3.18 -21.91 16.29
C GLU A 147 3.63 -21.16 17.57
N GLU A 148 4.48 -20.15 17.42
CA GLU A 148 4.95 -19.27 18.49
C GLU A 148 3.99 -18.10 18.77
N GLY A 149 2.87 -18.01 18.04
CA GLY A 149 1.85 -16.98 18.22
C GLY A 149 2.18 -15.63 17.58
N ASN A 150 3.23 -15.54 16.75
CA ASN A 150 3.58 -14.33 16.02
C ASN A 150 2.61 -14.08 14.87
N ILE A 151 2.31 -12.81 14.61
CA ILE A 151 1.45 -12.42 13.50
C ILE A 151 2.27 -12.43 12.21
N ARG A 152 1.90 -13.32 11.29
CA ARG A 152 2.52 -13.49 9.98
C ARG A 152 1.57 -13.02 8.89
N THR A 153 2.12 -12.44 7.83
CA THR A 153 1.31 -12.00 6.70
C THR A 153 1.92 -12.34 5.35
N GLU A 154 1.06 -12.64 4.40
CA GLU A 154 1.34 -12.59 2.98
C GLU A 154 1.05 -11.16 2.51
N ILE A 155 1.89 -10.63 1.64
CA ILE A 155 1.75 -9.27 1.11
C ILE A 155 1.63 -9.30 -0.41
N MET A 156 0.79 -8.44 -0.97
CA MET A 156 0.62 -8.19 -2.39
C MET A 156 1.22 -6.84 -2.77
N GLY A 157 2.09 -6.82 -3.77
CA GLY A 157 2.63 -5.58 -4.32
C GLY A 157 3.70 -5.78 -5.38
N ALA A 158 4.29 -4.67 -5.81
CA ALA A 158 5.44 -4.68 -6.71
C ALA A 158 6.72 -4.94 -5.91
N HIS A 159 7.40 -6.06 -6.17
CA HIS A 159 8.60 -6.52 -5.52
C HIS A 159 9.78 -6.52 -6.48
N GLU A 160 10.98 -6.24 -5.96
CA GLU A 160 12.20 -6.55 -6.69
C GLU A 160 12.30 -8.09 -6.80
N PRO A 161 12.34 -8.65 -8.02
CA PRO A 161 12.41 -10.09 -8.22
C PRO A 161 13.81 -10.60 -7.88
N GLU A 162 13.91 -11.76 -7.23
CA GLU A 162 15.20 -12.38 -6.89
C GLU A 162 15.76 -13.20 -8.06
N SER A 163 14.91 -13.54 -9.02
CA SER A 163 15.25 -14.26 -10.25
C SER A 163 14.44 -13.74 -11.46
N LYS A 164 14.92 -14.00 -12.68
CA LYS A 164 14.24 -13.56 -13.92
C LYS A 164 12.88 -14.23 -14.18
N THR A 165 12.58 -15.30 -13.44
CA THR A 165 11.35 -16.09 -13.58
C THR A 165 10.29 -15.72 -12.57
N GLU A 166 10.64 -14.91 -11.57
CA GLU A 166 9.68 -14.39 -10.60
C GLU A 166 8.84 -13.27 -11.21
N ASP A 167 7.53 -13.34 -10.98
CA ASP A 167 6.67 -12.20 -11.20
C ASP A 167 7.05 -11.09 -10.20
N PHE A 168 7.15 -9.87 -10.71
CA PHE A 168 7.44 -8.72 -9.88
C PHE A 168 6.19 -8.25 -9.14
N MET A 169 5.00 -8.45 -9.72
CA MET A 169 3.74 -8.20 -9.05
C MET A 169 3.27 -9.52 -8.45
N ALA A 170 3.53 -9.69 -7.16
CA ALA A 170 3.36 -11.00 -6.55
C ALA A 170 2.76 -10.90 -5.16
N ARG A 171 2.10 -11.99 -4.79
CA ARG A 171 1.86 -12.31 -3.38
C ARG A 171 3.13 -12.96 -2.84
N LYS A 172 3.79 -12.31 -1.89
CA LYS A 172 4.98 -12.84 -1.20
C LYS A 172 4.61 -13.34 0.19
N ASP A 173 4.82 -14.63 0.40
CA ASP A 173 4.72 -15.32 1.69
C ASP A 173 6.10 -15.62 2.30
N PHE A 174 7.19 -15.15 1.69
CA PHE A 174 8.57 -15.35 2.17
C PHE A 174 8.94 -16.82 2.40
N GLY A 175 8.58 -17.70 1.44
CA GLY A 175 8.86 -19.14 1.55
C GLY A 175 7.98 -19.81 2.61
N GLY A 176 6.73 -19.36 2.72
CA GLY A 176 5.75 -19.82 3.70
C GLY A 176 5.90 -19.23 5.11
N GLN A 177 6.94 -18.44 5.39
CA GLN A 177 7.17 -17.87 6.73
C GLN A 177 6.34 -16.62 7.05
N GLY A 178 5.87 -15.93 6.01
CA GLY A 178 5.20 -14.64 6.07
C GLY A 178 6.11 -13.52 6.56
N LEU A 179 5.69 -12.29 6.27
CA LEU A 179 6.21 -11.11 6.94
C LEU A 179 5.78 -11.17 8.42
N ASN A 180 6.74 -11.25 9.33
CA ASN A 180 6.43 -11.12 10.75
C ASN A 180 6.19 -9.64 11.11
N LEU A 181 4.98 -9.33 11.58
CA LEU A 181 4.57 -7.98 11.96
C LEU A 181 4.99 -7.57 13.37
N ASN A 182 5.35 -8.53 14.24
CA ASN A 182 5.79 -8.26 15.61
C ASN A 182 7.31 -8.45 15.82
N GLU A 183 8.07 -8.71 14.75
CA GLU A 183 9.51 -8.91 14.81
C GLU A 183 10.26 -7.62 15.22
N THR A 184 11.11 -7.70 16.24
CA THR A 184 11.85 -6.55 16.80
C THR A 184 12.96 -6.02 15.89
N GLY A 185 13.44 -6.82 14.94
CA GLY A 185 14.45 -6.45 13.94
C GLY A 185 13.90 -5.61 12.78
N ARG A 186 12.58 -5.40 12.72
CA ARG A 186 11.89 -4.68 11.64
C ARG A 186 11.11 -3.50 12.22
N LEU A 187 10.99 -2.43 11.45
CA LEU A 187 9.97 -1.40 11.70
C LEU A 187 8.79 -1.66 10.78
N VAL A 188 7.59 -1.74 11.33
CA VAL A 188 6.35 -2.04 10.61
C VAL A 188 5.32 -0.98 10.95
N TYR A 189 4.66 -0.45 9.92
CA TYR A 189 3.66 0.60 10.00
C TYR A 189 2.45 0.18 9.18
N LEU A 190 1.32 -0.02 9.85
CA LEU A 190 0.08 -0.48 9.20
C LEU A 190 -0.95 0.64 9.14
N ALA A 191 -1.74 0.67 8.08
CA ALA A 191 -2.88 1.58 7.93
C ALA A 191 -4.08 0.85 7.31
N ARG A 192 -5.28 1.20 7.78
CA ARG A 192 -6.56 0.72 7.23
C ARG A 192 -7.42 1.89 6.83
N LEU A 193 -7.92 1.90 5.60
CA LEU A 193 -8.87 2.92 5.16
C LEU A 193 -10.14 2.88 6.01
N LYS A 194 -10.64 4.04 6.40
CA LYS A 194 -11.92 4.20 7.08
C LYS A 194 -13.03 3.90 6.07
N GLN A 195 -13.94 3.01 6.42
CA GLN A 195 -15.15 2.72 5.64
C GLN A 195 -16.30 3.61 6.07
#